data_AF-A0A8K1CN68-F1
#
_entry.id   AF-A0A8K1CN68-F1
#
_cell.length_a   1.000
_cell.length_b   1.000
_cell.length_c   1.000
_cell.angle_alpha   90.00
_cell.angle_beta   90.00
_cell.angle_gamma   90.00
#
_symmetry.space_group_name_H-M   'P 1'
#
loop_
_entity.id
_entity.type
_entity.pdbx_description
1 polymer ?
#
loop_
_entity_poly.entity_id
_entity_poly.type
_entity_poly.pdbx_seq_one_letter_code
_entity_poly.pdbx_strand_id
1 'polypeptide(L)'
;MDERASDLVRYRLSLPRSLRHSSLFLEPNARRLFKARHHELQQLSIHTQIGKETPSDTAPFTFYVMQFHNRARFGDQVNWFLRRRYSEFYQFRQDLLREIREWEDGVSQVERETNEFIAISNSLRRPFTNDFPRRHIRPDTPRITQERAAGLQDFVRNLLNAYVDTSVYLLETRFAEPGDEHSNARLRKICDEMEAFLTVPPSQKESERSLTAAILTLEDVDVTSLPVDAAEEGYACCICMNNEESSDDELVVLGHDKLVRLPCMHHYHEDCVIDWFNTSTTCPLCRTSVVRPAAAV
;
A
#
# COMPACT_ATOMS: atom_id res chain seq x y z
N MET A 1 -10.97 -36.75 -6.07
CA MET A 1 -10.46 -36.72 -4.69
C MET A 1 -8.95 -36.76 -4.82
N ASP A 2 -8.20 -35.66 -4.76
CA ASP A 2 -8.54 -34.34 -4.24
C ASP A 2 -7.62 -33.31 -4.94
N GLU A 3 -8.18 -32.48 -5.82
CA GLU A 3 -7.49 -31.38 -6.52
C GLU A 3 -7.48 -30.08 -5.70
N ARG A 4 -7.70 -30.14 -4.37
CA ARG A 4 -7.86 -28.98 -3.49
C ARG A 4 -6.64 -28.62 -2.64
N ALA A 5 -5.47 -29.20 -2.90
CA ALA A 5 -4.27 -28.99 -2.07
C ALA A 5 -3.12 -28.21 -2.76
N SER A 6 -3.36 -27.57 -3.91
CA SER A 6 -2.32 -26.83 -4.66
C SER A 6 -2.49 -25.31 -4.71
N ASP A 7 -3.52 -24.76 -4.05
CA ASP A 7 -3.85 -23.32 -4.09
C ASP A 7 -3.27 -22.52 -2.90
N LEU A 8 -2.18 -23.00 -2.28
CA LEU A 8 -1.34 -22.12 -1.48
C LEU A 8 -0.52 -21.24 -2.42
N VAL A 9 -1.21 -20.19 -2.86
CA VAL A 9 -0.75 -19.06 -3.65
C VAL A 9 0.66 -18.67 -3.21
N ARG A 10 1.61 -18.88 -4.13
CA ARG A 10 2.90 -18.18 -4.13
C ARG A 10 2.62 -16.67 -4.21
N TYR A 11 2.36 -16.04 -3.08
CA TYR A 11 2.23 -14.59 -2.95
C TYR A 11 3.60 -13.96 -3.15
N ARG A 12 4.02 -13.82 -4.42
CA ARG A 12 5.10 -12.91 -4.76
C ARG A 12 4.60 -11.50 -4.49
N LEU A 13 4.92 -10.97 -3.31
CA LEU A 13 4.77 -9.55 -2.97
C LEU A 13 5.24 -8.71 -4.17
N SER A 14 4.38 -7.88 -4.75
CA SER A 14 4.72 -7.05 -5.92
C SER A 14 5.44 -5.77 -5.50
N LEU A 15 6.42 -5.88 -4.60
CA LEU A 15 7.25 -4.76 -4.19
C LEU A 15 8.19 -4.34 -5.33
N PRO A 16 8.26 -3.04 -5.68
CA PRO A 16 9.25 -2.51 -6.61
C PRO A 16 10.67 -2.99 -6.26
N ARG A 17 11.42 -3.47 -7.26
CA ARG A 17 12.80 -3.99 -7.05
C ARG A 17 13.71 -2.98 -6.33
N SER A 18 13.54 -1.69 -6.59
CA SER A 18 14.31 -0.62 -5.93
C SER A 18 14.04 -0.50 -4.43
N LEU A 19 12.81 -0.79 -3.99
CA LEU A 19 12.46 -0.78 -2.56
C LEU A 19 13.07 -1.97 -1.82
N ARG A 20 13.11 -3.16 -2.44
CA ARG A 20 13.66 -4.38 -1.82
C ARG A 20 15.14 -4.29 -1.43
N HIS A 21 15.91 -3.42 -2.08
CA HIS A 21 17.34 -3.23 -1.82
C HIS A 21 17.64 -1.96 -0.99
N SER A 22 16.60 -1.26 -0.51
CA SER A 22 16.75 -0.12 0.38
C SER A 22 17.01 -0.55 1.83
N SER A 23 17.78 0.23 2.57
CA SER A 23 17.97 0.08 4.03
C SER A 23 16.66 0.11 4.80
N LEU A 24 15.61 0.73 4.25
CA LEU A 24 14.25 0.72 4.81
C LEU A 24 13.69 -0.71 4.96
N PHE A 25 14.17 -1.68 4.17
CA PHE A 25 13.76 -3.08 4.31
C PHE A 25 14.59 -3.85 5.35
N LEU A 26 15.70 -3.28 5.83
CA LEU A 26 16.44 -3.83 6.97
C LEU A 26 15.72 -3.51 8.28
N GLU A 27 15.09 -2.34 8.37
CA GLU A 27 14.26 -1.97 9.51
C GLU A 27 12.96 -2.81 9.56
N PRO A 28 12.71 -3.57 10.64
CA PRO A 28 11.57 -4.48 10.72
C PRO A 28 10.23 -3.78 10.53
N ASN A 29 10.07 -2.58 11.10
CA ASN A 29 8.83 -1.82 11.06
C ASN A 29 8.52 -1.29 9.66
N ALA A 30 9.47 -0.61 9.02
CA ALA A 30 9.30 -0.11 7.65
C ALA A 30 9.00 -1.25 6.68
N ARG A 31 9.75 -2.36 6.73
CA ARG A 31 9.48 -3.55 5.92
C ARG A 31 8.06 -4.10 6.10
N ARG A 32 7.62 -4.31 7.35
CA ARG A 32 6.28 -4.84 7.65
C ARG A 32 5.18 -3.89 7.19
N LEU A 33 5.39 -2.58 7.35
CA LEU A 33 4.46 -1.57 6.86
C LEU A 33 4.33 -1.61 5.34
N PHE A 34 5.45 -1.58 4.60
CA PHE A 34 5.40 -1.73 3.14
C PHE A 34 4.67 -3.00 2.71
N LYS A 35 4.98 -4.14 3.33
CA LYS A 35 4.29 -5.40 3.04
C LYS A 35 2.78 -5.30 3.27
N ALA A 36 2.37 -4.88 4.46
CA ALA A 36 0.96 -4.84 4.82
C ALA A 36 0.16 -3.90 3.92
N ARG A 37 0.71 -2.72 3.63
CA ARG A 37 0.06 -1.74 2.76
C ARG A 37 -0.05 -2.22 1.31
N HIS A 38 1.00 -2.83 0.77
CA HIS A 38 0.95 -3.40 -0.58
C HIS A 38 0.03 -4.61 -0.66
N HIS A 39 -0.05 -5.44 0.39
CA HIS A 39 -1.01 -6.54 0.45
C HIS A 39 -2.45 -6.01 0.46
N GLU A 40 -2.75 -4.96 1.24
CA GLU A 40 -4.06 -4.29 1.21
C GLU A 40 -4.44 -3.82 -0.20
N LEU A 41 -3.50 -3.21 -0.93
CA LEU A 41 -3.71 -2.78 -2.32
C LEU A 41 -3.93 -3.96 -3.29
N GLN A 42 -3.27 -5.10 -3.08
CA GLN A 42 -3.49 -6.31 -3.90
C GLN A 42 -4.89 -6.89 -3.71
N GLN A 43 -5.47 -6.73 -2.52
CA GLN A 43 -6.86 -7.13 -2.22
C GLN A 43 -7.88 -6.12 -2.75
N LEU A 44 -7.44 -4.94 -3.21
CA LEU A 44 -8.28 -3.90 -3.77
C LEU A 44 -8.52 -4.13 -5.27
N SER A 45 -9.77 -4.28 -5.67
CA SER A 45 -10.17 -4.31 -7.07
C SER A 45 -10.79 -2.97 -7.48
N ILE A 46 -10.48 -2.53 -8.71
CA ILE A 46 -10.97 -1.26 -9.28
C ILE A 46 -11.77 -1.59 -10.53
N HIS A 47 -13.04 -1.19 -10.55
CA HIS A 47 -13.92 -1.31 -11.71
C HIS A 47 -14.25 0.07 -12.27
N THR A 48 -13.96 0.30 -13.55
CA THR A 48 -14.18 1.60 -14.20
C THR A 48 -15.44 1.58 -15.05
N GLN A 49 -16.39 2.45 -14.72
CA GLN A 49 -17.60 2.72 -15.49
C GLN A 49 -17.48 4.05 -16.23
N ILE A 50 -17.97 4.08 -17.47
CA ILE A 50 -17.94 5.27 -18.32
C ILE A 50 -19.32 5.90 -18.30
N GLY A 51 -19.41 7.16 -17.90
CA GLY A 51 -20.63 7.94 -17.93
C GLY A 51 -20.51 9.15 -18.87
N LYS A 52 -21.66 9.63 -19.34
CA LYS A 52 -21.77 10.89 -20.10
C LYS A 52 -22.70 11.82 -19.35
N GLU A 53 -22.28 13.07 -19.23
CA GLU A 53 -23.10 14.12 -18.66
C GLU A 53 -23.46 15.12 -19.75
N THR A 54 -24.72 15.51 -19.81
CA THR A 54 -25.28 16.49 -20.76
C THR A 54 -25.92 17.62 -19.96
N PRO A 55 -25.13 18.59 -19.45
CA PRO A 55 -25.69 19.70 -18.69
C PRO A 55 -26.50 20.62 -19.59
N SER A 56 -27.51 21.31 -19.05
CA SER A 56 -28.41 22.18 -19.82
C SER A 56 -27.70 23.32 -20.57
N ASP A 57 -26.61 23.85 -20.01
CA ASP A 57 -25.92 25.05 -20.51
C ASP A 57 -24.49 24.80 -21.04
N THR A 58 -24.01 23.55 -21.10
CA THR A 58 -22.63 23.27 -21.54
C THR A 58 -22.55 22.05 -22.46
N ALA A 59 -21.45 21.98 -23.23
CA ALA A 59 -21.19 20.85 -24.11
C ALA A 59 -21.08 19.54 -23.32
N PRO A 60 -21.60 18.43 -23.85
CA PRO A 60 -21.56 17.15 -23.17
C PRO A 60 -20.12 16.65 -22.99
N PHE A 61 -19.86 16.00 -21.86
CA PHE A 61 -18.54 15.46 -21.55
C PHE A 61 -18.61 14.05 -20.94
N THR A 62 -17.51 13.32 -21.08
CA THR A 62 -17.35 11.97 -20.52
C THR A 62 -16.70 12.04 -19.14
N PHE A 63 -17.25 11.29 -18.19
CA PHE A 63 -16.65 11.06 -16.88
C PHE A 63 -16.39 9.58 -16.64
N TYR A 64 -15.42 9.29 -15.80
CA TYR A 64 -15.00 7.94 -15.42
C TYR A 64 -15.29 7.78 -13.94
N VAL A 65 -16.10 6.77 -13.59
CA VAL A 65 -16.41 6.39 -12.22
C VAL A 65 -15.67 5.12 -11.90
N MET A 66 -14.70 5.19 -11.01
CA MET A 66 -13.94 4.04 -10.53
C MET A 66 -14.51 3.60 -9.19
N GLN A 67 -14.86 2.33 -9.09
CA GLN A 67 -15.44 1.70 -7.91
C GLN A 67 -14.37 0.84 -7.25
N PHE A 68 -14.08 1.10 -5.98
CA PHE A 68 -13.08 0.36 -5.22
C PHE A 68 -13.76 -0.71 -4.37
N HIS A 69 -13.36 -1.97 -4.49
CA HIS A 69 -13.90 -3.08 -3.69
C HIS A 69 -12.75 -3.80 -2.99
N ASN A 70 -12.88 -4.07 -1.69
CA ASN A 70 -11.88 -4.82 -0.93
C ASN A 70 -12.36 -6.26 -0.77
N ARG A 71 -11.60 -7.20 -1.33
CA ARG A 71 -11.94 -8.64 -1.34
C ARG A 71 -11.83 -9.30 0.04
N ALA A 72 -11.12 -8.68 0.97
CA ALA A 72 -10.90 -9.21 2.32
C ALA A 72 -12.05 -8.89 3.29
N ARG A 73 -12.96 -7.96 2.96
CA ARG A 73 -14.14 -7.69 3.78
C ARG A 73 -15.30 -8.54 3.28
N PHE A 74 -15.97 -9.25 4.17
CA PHE A 74 -17.12 -10.08 3.83
C PHE A 74 -18.24 -9.23 3.22
N GLY A 75 -18.44 -9.35 1.90
CA GLY A 75 -19.49 -8.67 1.13
C GLY A 75 -18.91 -7.96 -0.10
N ASP A 76 -19.60 -8.05 -1.24
CA ASP A 76 -19.24 -7.35 -2.49
C ASP A 76 -19.56 -5.84 -2.43
N GLN A 77 -19.42 -5.24 -1.25
CA GLN A 77 -19.75 -3.84 -1.03
C GLN A 77 -18.66 -2.96 -1.60
N VAL A 78 -19.05 -1.98 -2.42
CA VAL A 78 -18.15 -0.93 -2.88
C VAL A 78 -17.66 -0.15 -1.66
N ASN A 79 -16.34 -0.08 -1.49
CA ASN A 79 -15.71 0.68 -0.41
C ASN A 79 -15.92 2.19 -0.63
N TRP A 80 -15.55 2.69 -1.82
CA TRP A 80 -15.77 4.07 -2.23
C TRP A 80 -15.70 4.25 -3.75
N PHE A 81 -15.96 5.47 -4.21
CA PHE A 81 -16.01 5.84 -5.62
C PHE A 81 -15.09 7.02 -5.90
N LEU A 82 -14.39 6.98 -7.03
CA LEU A 82 -13.69 8.12 -7.62
C LEU A 82 -14.37 8.51 -8.93
N ARG A 83 -14.88 9.73 -9.00
CA ARG A 83 -15.52 10.27 -10.21
C ARG A 83 -14.73 11.45 -10.76
N ARG A 84 -14.17 11.32 -11.96
CA ARG A 84 -13.36 12.36 -12.61
C ARG A 84 -13.51 12.35 -14.13
N ARG A 85 -13.35 13.50 -14.79
CA ARG A 85 -13.20 13.61 -16.25
C ARG A 85 -11.73 13.48 -16.66
N TYR A 86 -11.48 13.12 -17.92
CA TYR A 86 -10.10 12.95 -18.45
C TYR A 86 -9.21 14.18 -18.20
N SER A 87 -9.75 15.40 -18.36
CA SER A 87 -8.97 16.63 -18.16
C SER A 87 -8.58 16.86 -16.70
N GLU A 88 -9.33 16.36 -15.72
CA GLU A 88 -8.93 16.42 -14.31
C GLU A 88 -7.74 15.49 -14.04
N PHE A 89 -7.76 14.25 -14.55
CA PHE A 89 -6.60 13.34 -14.47
C PHE A 89 -5.36 13.94 -15.13
N TYR A 90 -5.55 14.53 -16.32
CA TYR A 90 -4.45 15.13 -17.07
C TYR A 90 -3.83 16.31 -16.31
N GLN A 91 -4.68 17.21 -15.76
CA GLN A 91 -4.23 18.35 -14.96
C GLN A 91 -3.49 17.89 -13.70
N PHE A 92 -4.11 17.01 -12.92
CA PHE A 92 -3.52 16.45 -11.71
C PHE A 92 -2.15 15.80 -11.99
N ARG A 93 -2.02 15.01 -13.06
CA ARG A 93 -0.72 14.44 -13.47
C ARG A 93 0.34 15.51 -13.74
N GLN A 94 -0.01 16.62 -14.39
CA GLN A 94 0.94 17.70 -14.65
C GLN A 94 1.37 18.40 -13.37
N ASP A 95 0.41 18.67 -12.48
CA ASP A 95 0.67 19.29 -11.19
C ASP A 95 1.54 18.39 -10.31
N LEU A 96 1.19 17.11 -10.21
CA LEU A 96 1.97 16.11 -9.47
C LEU A 96 3.42 16.00 -9.96
N LEU A 97 3.65 15.90 -11.29
CA LEU A 97 5.00 15.85 -11.85
C LEU A 97 5.79 17.15 -11.68
N ARG A 98 5.11 18.29 -11.50
CA ARG A 98 5.76 19.56 -11.14
C ARG A 98 6.19 19.53 -9.68
N GLU A 99 5.30 19.17 -8.77
CA GLU A 99 5.60 19.09 -7.33
C GLU A 99 6.71 18.08 -7.03
N ILE A 100 6.70 16.91 -7.69
CA ILE A 100 7.77 15.91 -7.56
C ILE A 100 9.13 16.49 -8.00
N ARG A 101 9.18 17.22 -9.12
CA ARG A 101 10.42 17.85 -9.58
C ARG A 101 10.91 18.90 -8.61
N GLU A 102 10.03 19.77 -8.12
CA GLU A 102 10.40 20.79 -7.15
C GLU A 102 10.91 20.19 -5.83
N TRP A 103 10.32 19.09 -5.39
CA TRP A 103 10.81 18.34 -4.23
C TRP A 103 12.20 17.77 -4.50
N GLU A 104 12.41 17.09 -5.62
CA GLU A 104 13.71 16.52 -5.98
C GLU A 104 14.80 17.59 -6.11
N ASP A 105 14.47 18.73 -6.72
CA ASP A 105 15.35 19.88 -6.87
C ASP A 105 15.70 20.55 -5.53
N GLY A 106 14.81 20.46 -4.54
CA GLY A 106 15.00 21.02 -3.20
C GLY A 106 15.88 20.17 -2.28
N VAL A 107 16.09 18.90 -2.60
CA VAL A 107 16.86 17.96 -1.74
C VAL A 107 18.37 18.11 -1.94
N SER A 108 19.13 17.99 -0.85
CA SER A 108 20.59 18.09 -0.85
C SER A 108 21.26 16.99 -1.70
N GLN A 109 22.47 17.25 -2.21
CA GLN A 109 23.19 16.25 -3.02
C GLN A 109 23.42 14.93 -2.27
N VAL A 110 23.75 15.01 -0.98
CA VAL A 110 23.99 13.82 -0.13
C VAL A 110 22.72 12.98 0.00
N GLU A 111 21.57 13.62 0.24
CA GLU A 111 20.30 12.93 0.39
C GLU A 111 19.84 12.31 -0.94
N ARG A 112 20.14 12.93 -2.09
CA ARG A 112 19.82 12.37 -3.42
C ARG A 112 20.53 11.05 -3.73
N GLU A 113 21.67 10.81 -3.09
CA GLU A 113 22.47 9.58 -3.28
C GLU A 113 22.00 8.44 -2.36
N THR A 114 21.09 8.71 -1.41
CA THR A 114 20.54 7.68 -0.53
C THR A 114 19.62 6.72 -1.29
N ASN A 115 19.66 5.44 -0.93
CA ASN A 115 18.81 4.42 -1.57
C ASN A 115 17.33 4.69 -1.29
N GLU A 116 17.02 5.26 -0.13
CA GLU A 116 15.72 5.66 0.36
C GLU A 116 15.10 6.74 -0.53
N PHE A 117 15.84 7.84 -0.76
CA PHE A 117 15.41 8.90 -1.67
C PHE A 117 15.22 8.37 -3.09
N ILE A 118 16.16 7.57 -3.59
CA ILE A 118 16.08 6.99 -4.94
C ILE A 118 14.84 6.10 -5.06
N ALA A 119 14.53 5.30 -4.04
CA ALA A 119 13.37 4.42 -4.03
C ALA A 119 12.06 5.21 -4.07
N ILE A 120 11.90 6.21 -3.20
CA ILE A 120 10.66 7.01 -3.16
C ILE A 120 10.51 7.91 -4.38
N SER A 121 11.60 8.53 -4.86
CA SER A 121 11.60 9.30 -6.11
C SER A 121 11.25 8.46 -7.33
N ASN A 122 11.70 7.19 -7.38
CA ASN A 122 11.31 6.29 -8.46
C ASN A 122 9.84 5.87 -8.37
N SER A 123 9.31 5.62 -7.17
CA SER A 123 7.89 5.31 -6.95
C SER A 123 6.99 6.49 -7.33
N LEU A 124 7.37 7.72 -6.97
CA LEU A 124 6.64 8.93 -7.28
C LEU A 124 6.71 9.31 -8.77
N ARG A 125 7.87 9.20 -9.43
CA ARG A 125 8.05 9.78 -10.77
C ARG A 125 7.75 8.81 -11.90
N ARG A 126 8.34 7.61 -11.87
CA ARG A 126 8.36 6.68 -13.02
C ARG A 126 6.96 6.29 -13.52
N PRO A 127 5.99 5.97 -12.64
CA PRO A 127 4.69 5.49 -13.08
C PRO A 127 3.86 6.54 -13.85
N PHE A 128 4.19 7.83 -13.71
CA PHE A 128 3.42 8.90 -14.32
C PHE A 128 4.11 9.55 -15.53
N THR A 129 5.33 9.16 -15.91
CA THR A 129 6.02 9.80 -17.04
C THR A 129 5.51 9.32 -18.40
N ASN A 130 5.35 8.01 -18.59
CA ASN A 130 5.11 7.44 -19.92
C ASN A 130 3.73 6.79 -20.09
N ASP A 131 3.13 6.31 -19.00
CA ASP A 131 1.93 5.46 -19.05
C ASP A 131 0.65 6.26 -18.78
N PHE A 132 0.37 7.24 -19.64
CA PHE A 132 -0.87 8.04 -19.55
C PHE A 132 -1.62 8.12 -20.89
N PRO A 133 -2.96 7.91 -20.91
CA PRO A 133 -3.75 7.98 -22.14
C PRO A 133 -3.58 9.31 -22.88
N ARG A 134 -3.54 9.26 -24.22
CA ARG A 134 -3.27 10.46 -25.03
C ARG A 134 -4.47 11.41 -25.07
N ARG A 135 -4.16 12.71 -25.19
CA ARG A 135 -5.17 13.74 -25.48
C ARG A 135 -5.63 13.63 -26.93
N HIS A 136 -6.94 13.73 -27.15
CA HIS A 136 -7.53 13.78 -28.48
C HIS A 136 -8.19 15.14 -28.70
N ILE A 137 -8.07 15.68 -29.92
CA ILE A 137 -8.67 16.97 -30.33
C ILE A 137 -10.09 16.76 -30.91
N ARG A 138 -10.54 15.50 -31.03
CA ARG A 138 -11.85 15.11 -31.56
C ARG A 138 -12.81 14.69 -30.43
N PRO A 139 -14.14 14.66 -30.69
CA PRO A 139 -15.11 14.12 -29.74
C PRO A 139 -14.81 12.67 -29.35
N ASP A 140 -15.25 12.31 -28.15
CA ASP A 140 -15.03 10.99 -27.58
C ASP A 140 -15.78 9.90 -28.36
N THR A 141 -15.04 8.98 -28.96
CA THR A 141 -15.58 7.76 -29.57
C THR A 141 -15.56 6.60 -28.55
N PRO A 142 -16.38 5.55 -28.72
CA PRO A 142 -16.38 4.40 -27.81
C PRO A 142 -14.98 3.77 -27.63
N ARG A 143 -14.19 3.71 -28.70
CA ARG A 143 -12.81 3.23 -28.67
C ARG A 143 -11.91 4.11 -27.80
N ILE A 144 -12.01 5.44 -27.93
CA ILE A 144 -11.24 6.40 -27.12
C ILE A 144 -11.62 6.28 -25.65
N THR A 145 -12.91 6.19 -25.34
CA THR A 145 -13.37 6.11 -23.95
C THR A 145 -12.97 4.79 -23.30
N GLN A 146 -12.93 3.69 -24.04
CA GLN A 146 -12.48 2.40 -23.52
C GLN A 146 -10.95 2.37 -23.29
N GLU A 147 -10.16 2.89 -24.23
CA GLU A 147 -8.71 3.03 -24.07
C GLU A 147 -8.37 3.90 -22.85
N ARG A 148 -9.07 5.03 -22.69
CA ARG A 148 -8.93 5.90 -21.52
C ARG A 148 -9.37 5.21 -20.25
N ALA A 149 -10.47 4.47 -20.24
CA ALA A 149 -10.92 3.76 -19.04
C ALA A 149 -9.84 2.80 -18.52
N ALA A 150 -9.22 2.02 -19.41
CA ALA A 150 -8.12 1.12 -19.04
C ALA A 150 -6.90 1.90 -18.51
N GLY A 151 -6.38 2.86 -19.27
CA GLY A 151 -5.15 3.56 -18.86
C GLY A 151 -5.34 4.52 -17.67
N LEU A 152 -6.54 5.07 -17.47
CA LEU A 152 -6.86 5.84 -16.25
C LEU A 152 -6.97 4.93 -15.03
N GLN A 153 -7.48 3.71 -15.18
CA GLN A 153 -7.50 2.72 -14.10
C GLN A 153 -6.08 2.34 -13.68
N ASP A 154 -5.18 2.11 -14.64
CA ASP A 154 -3.77 1.82 -14.35
C ASP A 154 -3.06 3.03 -13.74
N PHE A 155 -3.36 4.25 -14.20
CA PHE A 155 -2.90 5.48 -13.55
C PHE A 155 -3.32 5.55 -12.07
N VAL A 156 -4.58 5.20 -11.75
CA VAL A 156 -5.06 5.21 -10.36
C VAL A 156 -4.42 4.12 -9.51
N ARG A 157 -4.16 2.92 -10.05
CA ARG A 157 -3.39 1.89 -9.36
C ARG A 157 -1.99 2.37 -9.02
N ASN A 158 -1.31 2.99 -9.98
CA ASN A 158 0.00 3.58 -9.78
C ASN A 158 -0.03 4.71 -8.75
N LEU A 159 -1.11 5.51 -8.74
CA LEU A 159 -1.31 6.57 -7.75
C LEU A 159 -1.50 6.03 -6.34
N LEU A 160 -2.25 4.94 -6.18
CA LEU A 160 -2.41 4.26 -4.88
C LEU A 160 -1.08 3.69 -4.37
N ASN A 161 -0.29 3.06 -5.24
CA ASN A 161 1.04 2.56 -4.87
C ASN A 161 1.96 3.70 -4.42
N ALA A 162 2.00 4.79 -5.18
CA ALA A 162 2.79 5.96 -4.84
C ALA A 162 2.33 6.62 -3.52
N TYR A 163 1.01 6.69 -3.29
CA TYR A 163 0.43 7.18 -2.04
C TYR A 163 0.86 6.33 -0.84
N VAL A 164 0.72 5.00 -0.96
CA VAL A 164 1.15 4.05 0.07
C VAL A 164 2.64 4.20 0.36
N ASP A 165 3.50 4.18 -0.66
CA ASP A 165 4.94 4.27 -0.47
C ASP A 165 5.35 5.58 0.21
N THR A 166 4.74 6.71 -0.22
CA THR A 166 4.99 8.03 0.37
C THR A 166 4.52 8.10 1.81
N SER A 167 3.36 7.50 2.13
CA SER A 167 2.82 7.51 3.49
C SER A 167 3.70 6.71 4.47
N VAL A 168 4.23 5.55 4.03
CA VAL A 168 5.13 4.72 4.84
C VAL A 168 6.48 5.42 5.01
N TYR A 169 7.01 6.02 3.94
CA TYR A 169 8.24 6.79 3.99
C TYR A 169 8.16 7.96 4.98
N LEU A 170 7.08 8.75 4.92
CA LEU A 170 6.84 9.87 5.85
C LEU A 170 6.67 9.44 7.30
N LEU A 171 6.19 8.22 7.55
CA LEU A 171 6.09 7.68 8.88
C LEU A 171 7.46 7.30 9.43
N GLU A 172 8.31 6.68 8.61
CA GLU A 172 9.68 6.32 8.99
C GLU A 172 10.53 7.56 9.28
N THR A 173 10.47 8.58 8.41
CA THR A 173 11.22 9.83 8.62
C THR A 173 10.76 10.62 9.86
N ARG A 174 9.60 10.29 10.43
CA ARG A 174 9.13 10.85 11.71
C ARG A 174 9.89 10.30 12.91
N PHE A 175 10.38 9.06 12.82
CA PHE A 175 11.13 8.39 13.88
C PHE A 175 12.64 8.56 13.72
N ALA A 176 13.10 9.00 12.55
CA ALA A 176 14.49 9.36 12.30
C ALA A 176 14.88 10.72 12.93
N GLU A 177 16.19 10.96 13.09
CA GLU A 177 16.77 12.26 13.45
C GLU A 177 16.17 13.40 12.59
N PRO A 178 16.08 14.65 13.08
CA PRO A 178 15.44 15.76 12.36
C PRO A 178 16.10 15.98 10.99
N GLY A 179 15.53 15.34 9.98
CA GLY A 179 15.91 15.51 8.57
C GLY A 179 15.45 16.86 8.05
N ASP A 180 15.60 17.07 6.74
CA ASP A 180 15.16 18.29 6.10
C ASP A 180 13.63 18.45 6.22
N GLU A 181 13.21 19.32 7.13
CA GLU A 181 11.81 19.62 7.41
C GLU A 181 11.09 20.10 6.15
N HIS A 182 11.80 20.78 5.24
CA HIS A 182 11.26 21.28 3.98
C HIS A 182 11.00 20.16 2.97
N SER A 183 11.94 19.21 2.82
CA SER A 183 11.76 18.01 2.01
C SER A 183 10.53 17.21 2.48
N ASN A 184 10.42 16.98 3.79
CA ASN A 184 9.29 16.29 4.39
C ASN A 184 7.97 17.06 4.23
N ALA A 185 7.97 18.40 4.35
CA ALA A 185 6.79 19.22 4.14
C ALA A 185 6.27 19.13 2.70
N ARG A 186 7.16 19.10 1.71
CA ARG A 186 6.78 18.91 0.30
C ARG A 186 6.23 17.51 0.04
N LEU A 187 6.84 16.47 0.60
CA LEU A 187 6.31 15.11 0.49
C LEU A 187 4.93 14.96 1.13
N ARG A 188 4.68 15.61 2.28
CA ARG A 188 3.34 15.67 2.89
C ARG A 188 2.33 16.34 1.96
N LYS A 189 2.70 17.48 1.37
CA LYS A 189 1.85 18.16 0.37
C LYS A 189 1.52 17.24 -0.81
N ILE A 190 2.51 16.54 -1.38
CA ILE A 190 2.30 15.57 -2.46
C ILE A 190 1.33 14.47 -2.01
N CYS A 191 1.53 13.92 -0.81
CA CYS A 191 0.66 12.89 -0.24
C CYS A 191 -0.80 13.40 -0.08
N ASP A 192 -0.98 14.61 0.45
CA ASP A 192 -2.29 15.25 0.63
C ASP A 192 -2.99 15.50 -0.72
N GLU A 193 -2.24 15.90 -1.76
CA GLU A 193 -2.78 16.08 -3.11
C GLU A 193 -3.22 14.75 -3.73
N MET A 194 -2.44 13.67 -3.57
CA MET A 194 -2.85 12.32 -4.00
C MET A 194 -4.11 11.86 -3.29
N GLU A 195 -4.15 12.04 -1.97
CA GLU A 195 -5.29 11.67 -1.11
C GLU A 195 -6.57 12.41 -1.52
N ALA A 196 -6.47 13.73 -1.72
CA ALA A 196 -7.58 14.57 -2.15
C ALA A 196 -8.07 14.19 -3.56
N PHE A 197 -7.14 13.90 -4.48
CA PHE A 197 -7.50 13.47 -5.83
C PHE A 197 -8.24 12.14 -5.83
N LEU A 198 -7.72 11.15 -5.09
CA LEU A 198 -8.27 9.79 -4.92
C LEU A 198 -9.58 9.75 -4.12
N THR A 199 -9.95 10.86 -3.46
CA THR A 199 -11.14 10.97 -2.60
C THR A 199 -11.15 9.90 -1.50
N VAL A 200 -10.00 9.66 -0.86
CA VAL A 200 -9.86 8.62 0.16
C VAL A 200 -10.80 8.92 1.35
N PRO A 201 -11.75 8.03 1.69
CA PRO A 201 -12.70 8.27 2.77
C PRO A 201 -12.05 8.30 4.16
N PRO A 202 -12.61 9.04 5.14
CA PRO A 202 -12.11 9.03 6.51
C PRO A 202 -12.07 7.64 7.15
N SER A 203 -13.06 6.78 6.88
CA SER A 203 -13.10 5.40 7.38
C SER A 203 -11.97 4.52 6.83
N GLN A 204 -11.56 4.78 5.59
CA GLN A 204 -10.39 4.13 5.01
C GLN A 204 -9.15 4.60 5.76
N LYS A 205 -8.94 5.92 5.91
CA LYS A 205 -7.81 6.48 6.67
C LYS A 205 -7.73 5.96 8.11
N GLU A 206 -8.87 5.75 8.77
CA GLU A 206 -8.91 5.17 10.11
C GLU A 206 -8.51 3.69 10.12
N SER A 207 -8.98 2.91 9.14
CA SER A 207 -8.57 1.52 8.96
C SER A 207 -7.06 1.42 8.73
N GLU A 208 -6.53 2.30 7.89
CA GLU A 208 -5.11 2.43 7.58
C GLU A 208 -4.25 2.80 8.81
N ARG A 209 -4.69 3.77 9.61
CA ARG A 209 -4.05 4.14 10.88
C ARG A 209 -4.06 2.98 11.88
N SER A 210 -5.18 2.26 11.94
CA SER A 210 -5.34 1.11 12.83
C SER A 210 -4.40 -0.05 12.43
N LEU A 211 -4.33 -0.36 11.13
CA LEU A 211 -3.38 -1.34 10.60
C LEU A 211 -1.93 -0.94 10.88
N THR A 212 -1.58 0.33 10.61
CA THR A 212 -0.25 0.87 10.91
C THR A 212 0.10 0.71 12.39
N ALA A 213 -0.80 1.11 13.29
CA ALA A 213 -0.58 0.98 14.73
C ALA A 213 -0.43 -0.49 15.16
N ALA A 214 -1.24 -1.40 14.62
CA ALA A 214 -1.13 -2.83 14.89
C ALA A 214 0.23 -3.41 14.47
N ILE A 215 0.70 -3.07 13.27
CA ILE A 215 1.99 -3.54 12.74
C ILE A 215 3.16 -3.07 13.59
N LEU A 216 3.14 -1.81 14.05
CA LEU A 216 4.18 -1.25 14.90
C LEU A 216 4.24 -1.92 16.29
N THR A 217 3.25 -2.73 16.68
CA THR A 217 3.29 -3.52 17.92
C THR A 217 3.98 -4.88 17.77
N LEU A 218 4.33 -5.29 16.55
CA LEU A 218 4.97 -6.59 16.30
C LEU A 218 6.42 -6.58 16.77
N GLU A 219 6.81 -7.57 17.54
CA GLU A 219 8.20 -7.79 17.97
C GLU A 219 8.80 -8.98 17.20
N ASP A 220 10.03 -8.85 16.69
CA ASP A 220 10.74 -10.00 16.10
C ASP A 220 11.08 -11.02 17.18
N VAL A 221 10.99 -12.31 16.83
CA VAL A 221 11.30 -13.42 17.73
C VAL A 221 12.53 -14.12 17.19
N ASP A 222 13.62 -14.09 17.95
CA ASP A 222 14.80 -14.87 17.62
C ASP A 222 14.57 -16.32 18.04
N VAL A 223 14.34 -17.19 17.05
CA VAL A 223 14.10 -18.62 17.23
C VAL A 223 15.25 -19.30 17.97
N THR A 224 16.48 -18.78 17.85
CA THR A 224 17.66 -19.33 18.53
C THR A 224 17.72 -19.00 20.03
N SER A 225 16.93 -18.02 20.48
CA SER A 225 16.84 -17.60 21.88
C SER A 225 15.72 -18.30 22.66
N LEU A 226 14.91 -19.13 21.99
CA LEU A 226 13.81 -19.86 22.61
C LEU A 226 14.31 -21.12 23.37
N PRO A 227 13.61 -21.54 24.44
CA PRO A 227 13.97 -22.76 25.16
C PRO A 227 13.94 -23.98 24.24
N VAL A 228 14.96 -24.84 24.36
CA VAL A 228 15.15 -26.04 23.53
C VAL A 228 13.93 -26.98 23.56
N ASP A 229 13.20 -27.02 24.68
CA ASP A 229 11.98 -27.82 24.86
C ASP A 229 10.81 -27.35 23.94
N ALA A 230 10.77 -26.06 23.57
CA ALA A 230 9.80 -25.52 22.61
C ALA A 230 10.22 -25.75 21.14
N ALA A 231 11.51 -25.97 20.90
CA ALA A 231 12.05 -26.30 19.58
C ALA A 231 11.77 -27.78 19.20
N GLU A 232 11.60 -28.67 20.18
CA GLU A 232 11.25 -30.08 19.93
C GLU A 232 9.76 -30.30 19.57
N GLU A 233 8.84 -29.46 20.08
CA GLU A 233 7.41 -29.48 19.68
C GLU A 233 7.12 -28.57 18.46
N GLY A 234 8.01 -27.61 18.18
CA GLY A 234 7.93 -26.69 17.05
C GLY A 234 6.81 -25.64 17.20
N TYR A 235 7.08 -24.39 16.80
CA TYR A 235 6.12 -23.29 16.94
C TYR A 235 5.02 -23.33 15.86
N ALA A 236 3.89 -23.98 16.12
CA ALA A 236 2.80 -24.00 15.16
C ALA A 236 2.06 -22.65 15.08
N CYS A 237 2.17 -21.96 13.95
CA CYS A 237 1.36 -20.76 13.69
C CYS A 237 -0.12 -21.15 13.55
N CYS A 238 -0.99 -20.69 14.44
CA CYS A 238 -2.40 -21.09 14.43
C CYS A 238 -3.23 -20.54 13.24
N ILE A 239 -2.65 -19.64 12.44
CA ILE A 239 -3.32 -19.06 11.26
C ILE A 239 -3.16 -19.99 10.06
N CYS A 240 -1.93 -20.40 9.74
CA CYS A 240 -1.65 -21.29 8.61
C CYS A 240 -1.56 -22.78 9.00
N MET A 241 -1.49 -23.08 10.30
CA MET A 241 -1.33 -24.43 10.87
C MET A 241 -0.07 -25.17 10.38
N ASN A 242 0.87 -24.46 9.75
CA ASN A 242 2.14 -25.00 9.27
C ASN A 242 3.30 -24.59 10.18
N ASN A 243 4.35 -25.41 10.16
CA ASN A 243 5.56 -25.28 10.99
C ASN A 243 6.85 -25.27 10.13
N GLU A 244 6.71 -25.25 8.80
CA GLU A 244 7.83 -25.43 7.88
C GLU A 244 8.49 -24.09 7.57
N GLU A 245 9.76 -23.94 7.98
CA GLU A 245 10.66 -22.92 7.45
C GLU A 245 10.96 -23.24 5.98
N SER A 246 10.57 -22.37 5.06
CA SER A 246 10.94 -22.51 3.66
C SER A 246 12.44 -22.21 3.52
N SER A 247 13.23 -23.20 3.11
CA SER A 247 14.70 -23.09 2.97
C SER A 247 15.13 -22.23 1.77
N ASP A 248 14.29 -21.31 1.30
CA ASP A 248 14.53 -20.45 0.14
C ASP A 248 14.93 -19.05 0.62
N ASP A 249 16.21 -18.69 0.44
CA ASP A 249 16.81 -17.44 0.94
C ASP A 249 16.02 -16.18 0.50
N GLU A 250 15.33 -16.23 -0.65
CA GLU A 250 14.49 -15.11 -1.12
C GLU A 250 13.18 -14.94 -0.32
N LEU A 251 12.62 -16.02 0.25
CA LEU A 251 11.41 -15.99 1.08
C LEU A 251 11.69 -15.54 2.52
N VAL A 252 12.89 -15.84 3.05
CA VAL A 252 13.36 -15.38 4.36
C VAL A 252 13.54 -13.86 4.38
N VAL A 253 14.10 -13.28 3.30
CA VAL A 253 14.23 -11.81 3.13
C VAL A 253 12.85 -11.15 3.04
N LEU A 254 11.90 -11.83 2.39
CA LEU A 254 10.50 -11.42 2.32
C LEU A 254 9.69 -11.84 3.54
N GLY A 255 10.30 -12.27 4.65
CA GLY A 255 9.70 -12.43 5.98
C GLY A 255 8.61 -13.48 6.17
N HIS A 256 8.36 -14.36 5.19
CA HIS A 256 7.32 -15.39 5.30
C HIS A 256 7.58 -16.37 6.47
N ASP A 257 8.86 -16.63 6.76
CA ASP A 257 9.29 -17.53 7.84
C ASP A 257 9.72 -16.77 9.11
N LYS A 258 9.58 -15.44 9.14
CA LYS A 258 9.90 -14.67 10.34
C LYS A 258 8.80 -14.84 11.37
N LEU A 259 9.17 -15.33 12.55
CA LEU A 259 8.29 -15.36 13.71
C LEU A 259 8.25 -13.99 14.38
N VAL A 260 7.04 -13.54 14.67
CA VAL A 260 6.78 -12.30 15.37
C VAL A 260 5.84 -12.54 16.54
N ARG A 261 5.96 -11.72 17.58
CA ARG A 261 5.15 -11.79 18.79
C ARG A 261 4.32 -10.53 18.99
N LEU A 262 3.08 -10.72 19.44
CA LEU A 262 2.20 -9.64 19.86
C LEU A 262 2.45 -9.25 21.32
N PRO A 263 2.00 -8.06 21.77
CA PRO A 263 2.09 -7.66 23.19
C PRO A 263 1.42 -8.63 24.18
N CYS A 264 0.49 -9.46 23.69
CA CYS A 264 -0.15 -10.53 24.45
C CYS A 264 0.65 -11.84 24.49
N MET A 265 1.91 -11.83 24.03
CA MET A 265 2.86 -12.94 24.02
C MET A 265 2.53 -14.13 23.10
N HIS A 266 1.51 -14.02 22.25
CA HIS A 266 1.25 -15.00 21.19
C HIS A 266 2.10 -14.70 19.96
N HIS A 267 2.60 -15.74 19.29
CA HIS A 267 3.48 -15.62 18.13
C HIS A 267 2.81 -16.09 16.83
N TYR A 268 3.30 -15.62 15.70
CA TYR A 268 2.75 -15.93 14.38
C TYR A 268 3.86 -15.80 13.35
N HIS A 269 3.70 -16.41 12.17
CA HIS A 269 4.44 -15.93 11.01
C HIS A 269 4.05 -14.49 10.71
N GLU A 270 5.04 -13.67 10.38
CA GLU A 270 4.86 -12.25 10.12
C GLU A 270 3.78 -12.00 9.06
N ASP A 271 3.85 -12.71 7.93
CA ASP A 271 2.88 -12.57 6.84
C ASP A 271 1.47 -13.01 7.28
N CYS A 272 1.36 -14.09 8.05
CA CYS A 272 0.07 -14.59 8.56
C CYS A 272 -0.64 -13.57 9.46
N VAL A 273 0.09 -12.94 10.40
CA VAL A 273 -0.53 -11.95 11.30
C VAL A 273 -0.78 -10.61 10.61
N ILE A 274 0.05 -10.22 9.63
CA ILE A 274 -0.20 -9.06 8.77
C ILE A 274 -1.50 -9.25 7.98
N ASP A 275 -1.71 -10.43 7.39
CA ASP A 275 -2.93 -10.76 6.66
C ASP A 275 -4.15 -10.68 7.57
N TRP A 276 -4.05 -11.22 8.79
CA TRP A 276 -5.11 -11.09 9.79
C TRP A 276 -5.44 -9.64 10.15
N PHE A 277 -4.42 -8.79 10.31
CA PHE A 277 -4.59 -7.37 10.64
C PHE A 277 -5.29 -6.55 9.55
N ASN A 278 -5.29 -7.01 8.29
CA ASN A 278 -6.11 -6.40 7.23
C ASN A 278 -7.62 -6.54 7.47
N THR A 279 -8.04 -7.51 8.30
CA THR A 279 -9.44 -7.74 8.66
C THR A 279 -9.74 -7.35 10.11
N SER A 280 -8.84 -7.65 11.05
CA SER A 280 -9.04 -7.38 12.47
C SER A 280 -7.73 -7.07 13.17
N THR A 281 -7.66 -5.95 13.90
CA THR A 281 -6.51 -5.56 14.74
C THR A 281 -6.55 -6.23 16.12
N THR A 282 -7.01 -7.48 16.20
CA THR A 282 -7.07 -8.27 17.44
C THR A 282 -6.18 -9.50 17.32
N CYS A 283 -5.73 -10.04 18.46
CA CYS A 283 -5.01 -11.32 18.48
C CYS A 283 -5.94 -12.47 18.05
N PRO A 284 -5.56 -13.32 17.06
CA PRO A 284 -6.36 -14.49 16.66
C PRO A 284 -6.68 -15.47 17.80
N LEU A 285 -5.75 -15.63 18.76
CA LEU A 285 -5.89 -16.57 19.87
C LEU A 285 -6.71 -16.02 21.04
N CYS A 286 -6.37 -14.84 21.55
CA CYS A 286 -7.00 -14.30 22.76
C CYS A 286 -7.99 -13.15 22.51
N ARG A 287 -8.12 -12.69 21.26
CA ARG A 287 -9.00 -11.58 20.83
C ARG A 287 -8.71 -10.22 21.48
N THR A 288 -7.61 -10.10 22.23
CA THR A 288 -7.13 -8.82 22.75
C THR A 288 -6.80 -7.88 21.59
N SER A 289 -7.37 -6.67 21.62
CA SER A 289 -7.04 -5.62 20.65
C SER A 289 -5.58 -5.20 20.79
N VAL A 290 -4.85 -5.14 19.69
CA VAL A 290 -3.45 -4.68 19.67
C VAL A 290 -3.35 -3.16 19.52
N VAL A 291 -4.41 -2.53 19.03
CA VAL A 291 -4.56 -1.08 19.01
C VAL A 291 -5.35 -0.63 20.23
N ARG A 292 -4.88 0.42 20.91
CA ARG A 292 -5.70 1.09 21.94
C ARG A 292 -6.83 1.82 21.22
N PRO A 293 -8.09 1.69 21.64
CA PRO A 293 -9.15 2.51 21.08
C PRO A 293 -8.79 3.97 21.31
N ALA A 294 -8.93 4.81 20.27
CA ALA A 294 -8.88 6.25 20.46
C ALA A 294 -9.94 6.58 21.51
N ALA A 295 -9.53 7.17 22.63
CA ALA A 295 -10.46 7.54 23.68
C ALA A 295 -11.55 8.40 23.05
N ALA A 296 -12.80 7.94 23.13
CA ALA A 296 -13.96 8.76 22.79
C ALA A 296 -13.94 9.94 23.78
N VAL A 297 -13.54 11.11 23.29
CA VAL A 297 -13.68 12.39 23.99
C VAL A 297 -14.89 13.10 23.39
#